data_AF-A0AAN8ETP6-F1
#
_entry.id   AF-A0AAN8ETP6-F1
#
_cell.length_a   1.000
_cell.length_b   1.000
_cell.length_c   1.000
_cell.angle_alpha   90.00
_cell.angle_beta   90.00
_cell.angle_gamma   90.00
#
_symmetry.space_group_name_H-M   'P 1'
#
loop_
_entity.id
_entity.type
_entity.pdbx_description
1 polymer ?
#
loop_
_entity_poly.entity_id
_entity_poly.type
_entity_poly.pdbx_seq_one_letter_code
_entity_poly.pdbx_strand_id
1 'polypeptide(L)'
;FSKAWEQYAEDYCFVYNTYWVRPDDEIPNSVDTRVAQQLIYYQWVPFIMALEAAFFYLPVLFWGQVNNKSGLNVENLVRMAVAAETSEDSGREKKVSTICAHLEGSVQLQMSLSDGASFLTHLTKFGQLDGTYVCNVYLITKIIYMLNLVMQFLMMNRFLGQNDPYWGAHILSDILTGTDWELSGNFPRIAMCDFQVRVLGNLQRYSIQCVLSLNMFNEKIFLFLYFWFILVLILTTIDAIHLAYSTRLSSQKQHFVRKFIKSTSNEEELLDDFCTYQVNPDMIVILNMIGAHANNVISSEVLQQMWKNYK
;
A
#
# COMPACT_ATOMS: atom_id res chain seq x y z
N PHE A 1 18.18 -44.89 15.30
CA PHE A 1 18.51 -45.13 13.89
C PHE A 1 20.02 -44.96 13.74
N SER A 2 20.66 -45.33 12.61
CA SER A 2 22.06 -44.90 12.40
C SER A 2 22.07 -43.41 12.03
N LYS A 3 23.17 -42.68 12.27
CA LYS A 3 23.29 -41.26 11.91
C LYS A 3 22.90 -40.94 10.46
N ALA A 4 23.26 -41.81 9.51
CA ALA A 4 22.88 -41.64 8.10
C ALA A 4 21.37 -41.74 7.85
N TRP A 5 20.68 -42.58 8.63
CA TRP A 5 19.23 -42.74 8.58
C TRP A 5 18.51 -41.55 9.20
N GLU A 6 19.07 -40.97 10.26
CA GLU A 6 18.55 -39.75 10.89
C GLU A 6 18.62 -38.57 9.91
N GLN A 7 19.78 -38.34 9.30
CA GLN A 7 19.96 -37.29 8.31
C GLN A 7 19.06 -37.46 7.08
N TYR A 8 18.93 -38.69 6.57
CA TYR A 8 18.00 -38.98 5.46
C TYR A 8 16.55 -38.68 5.85
N ALA A 9 16.12 -39.06 7.05
CA ALA A 9 14.75 -38.81 7.50
C ALA A 9 14.49 -37.31 7.69
N GLU A 10 15.45 -36.56 8.26
CA GLU A 10 15.38 -35.10 8.38
C GLU A 10 15.23 -34.43 7.01
N ASP A 11 16.11 -34.74 6.06
CA ASP A 11 16.08 -34.16 4.72
C ASP A 11 14.80 -34.55 3.96
N TYR A 12 14.41 -35.83 4.04
CA TYR A 12 13.19 -36.33 3.41
C TYR A 12 11.96 -35.61 3.96
N CYS A 13 11.83 -35.49 5.29
CA CYS A 13 10.68 -34.86 5.92
C CYS A 13 10.64 -33.34 5.79
N PHE A 14 11.78 -32.71 5.50
CA PHE A 14 11.82 -31.30 5.15
C PHE A 14 11.34 -31.05 3.71
N VAL A 15 11.72 -31.92 2.78
CA VAL A 15 11.35 -31.80 1.35
C VAL A 15 9.93 -32.30 1.09
N TYR A 16 9.52 -33.39 1.74
CA TYR A 16 8.18 -33.95 1.63
C TYR A 16 7.23 -33.34 2.67
N ASN A 17 5.95 -33.25 2.34
CA ASN A 17 4.95 -32.65 3.20
C ASN A 17 4.80 -33.40 4.54
N THR A 18 4.72 -32.65 5.62
CA THR A 18 4.32 -33.11 6.96
C THR A 18 2.84 -32.89 7.17
N TYR A 19 2.18 -33.63 8.06
CA TYR A 19 0.78 -33.42 8.40
C TYR A 19 0.58 -33.30 9.91
N TRP A 20 -0.41 -32.51 10.30
CA TRP A 20 -0.71 -32.29 11.72
C TRP A 20 -1.70 -33.34 12.25
N VAL A 21 -1.43 -33.85 13.45
CA VAL A 21 -2.31 -34.72 14.22
C VAL A 21 -2.37 -34.15 15.63
N ARG A 22 -3.56 -34.11 16.23
CA ARG A 22 -3.72 -33.66 17.62
C ARG A 22 -3.01 -34.66 18.56
N PRO A 23 -2.39 -34.22 19.67
CA PRO A 23 -1.60 -35.10 20.53
C PRO A 23 -2.34 -36.33 21.08
N ASP A 24 -3.64 -36.18 21.37
CA ASP A 24 -4.47 -37.27 21.93
C ASP A 24 -5.09 -38.19 20.85
N ASP A 25 -4.95 -37.84 19.57
CA ASP A 25 -5.56 -38.58 18.46
C ASP A 25 -4.60 -39.64 17.91
N GLU A 26 -5.14 -40.81 17.55
CA GLU A 26 -4.38 -41.84 16.83
C GLU A 26 -4.03 -41.37 15.40
N ILE A 27 -2.85 -41.77 14.92
CA ILE A 27 -2.42 -41.45 13.55
C ILE A 27 -3.42 -42.09 12.57
N PRO A 28 -4.08 -41.32 11.68
CA PRO A 28 -5.11 -41.86 10.79
C PRO A 28 -4.60 -43.02 9.93
N ASN A 29 -5.36 -44.10 9.77
CA ASN A 29 -4.96 -45.23 8.91
C ASN A 29 -5.14 -44.93 7.42
N SER A 30 -6.11 -44.08 7.07
CA SER A 30 -6.40 -43.64 5.70
C SER A 30 -5.32 -42.69 5.18
N VAL A 31 -4.82 -42.99 3.97
CA VAL A 31 -3.86 -42.12 3.28
C VAL A 31 -4.49 -40.78 2.93
N ASP A 32 -5.76 -40.78 2.50
CA ASP A 32 -6.47 -39.57 2.09
C ASP A 32 -6.60 -38.54 3.23
N THR A 33 -6.86 -39.01 4.45
CA THR A 33 -6.96 -38.14 5.63
C THR A 33 -5.62 -37.50 5.97
N ARG A 34 -4.52 -38.27 5.88
CA ARG A 34 -3.17 -37.73 6.09
C ARG A 34 -2.80 -36.70 5.03
N VAL A 35 -3.17 -36.94 3.78
CA VAL A 35 -2.95 -36.00 2.67
C VAL A 35 -3.76 -34.71 2.88
N ALA A 36 -5.00 -34.81 3.32
CA ALA A 36 -5.85 -33.65 3.59
C ALA A 36 -5.34 -32.76 4.74
N GLN A 37 -4.58 -33.33 5.68
CA GLN A 37 -3.99 -32.64 6.83
C GLN A 37 -2.56 -32.11 6.58
N GLN A 38 -2.07 -32.20 5.33
CA GLN A 38 -0.71 -31.77 5.00
C GLN A 38 -0.51 -30.26 5.15
N LEU A 39 0.61 -29.90 5.77
CA LEU A 39 1.11 -28.56 5.91
C LEU A 39 2.07 -28.30 4.74
N ILE A 40 1.60 -27.62 3.71
CA ILE A 40 2.39 -27.34 2.49
C ILE A 40 2.95 -25.91 2.49
N TYR A 41 2.31 -25.00 3.21
CA TYR A 41 2.56 -23.57 3.10
C TYR A 41 4.00 -23.17 3.49
N TYR A 42 4.63 -23.82 4.48
CA TYR A 42 5.91 -23.34 5.03
C TYR A 42 7.06 -23.33 4.02
N GLN A 43 7.07 -24.25 3.05
CA GLN A 43 8.07 -24.28 1.97
C GLN A 43 7.93 -23.07 1.03
N TRP A 44 6.73 -22.51 0.94
CA TRP A 44 6.37 -21.43 0.03
C TRP A 44 6.41 -20.05 0.68
N VAL A 45 6.46 -19.96 2.01
CA VAL A 45 6.42 -18.70 2.77
C VAL A 45 7.41 -17.66 2.22
N PRO A 46 8.71 -17.95 2.01
CA PRO A 46 9.66 -16.93 1.55
C PRO A 46 9.33 -16.38 0.15
N PHE A 47 8.86 -17.26 -0.75
CA PHE A 47 8.49 -16.87 -2.12
C PHE A 47 7.23 -16.03 -2.14
N ILE A 48 6.24 -16.39 -1.33
CA ILE A 48 5.00 -15.63 -1.19
C ILE A 48 5.32 -14.25 -0.59
N MET A 49 6.09 -14.16 0.49
CA MET A 49 6.47 -12.87 1.06
C MET A 49 7.21 -11.96 0.06
N ALA A 50 8.09 -12.53 -0.77
CA ALA A 50 8.74 -11.77 -1.84
C ALA A 50 7.75 -11.27 -2.90
N LEU A 51 6.76 -12.09 -3.25
CA LEU A 51 5.69 -11.73 -4.19
C LEU A 51 4.77 -10.64 -3.60
N GLU A 52 4.39 -10.74 -2.33
CA GLU A 52 3.62 -9.72 -1.61
C GLU A 52 4.36 -8.37 -1.64
N ALA A 53 5.66 -8.39 -1.32
CA ALA A 53 6.51 -7.19 -1.35
C ALA A 53 6.59 -6.56 -2.76
N ALA A 54 6.70 -7.39 -3.81
CA ALA A 54 6.69 -6.91 -5.20
C ALA A 54 5.35 -6.26 -5.57
N PHE A 55 4.23 -6.83 -5.14
CA PHE A 55 2.91 -6.26 -5.39
C PHE A 55 2.67 -4.94 -4.66
N PHE A 56 3.22 -4.76 -3.45
CA PHE A 56 3.21 -3.47 -2.74
C PHE A 56 3.96 -2.35 -3.48
N TYR A 57 4.88 -2.70 -4.40
CA TYR A 57 5.59 -1.72 -5.20
C TYR A 57 4.85 -1.28 -6.48
N LEU A 58 3.84 -2.04 -6.93
CA LEU A 58 3.08 -1.72 -8.15
C LEU A 58 2.42 -0.33 -8.17
N PRO A 59 1.79 0.15 -7.08
CA PRO A 59 1.16 1.47 -7.10
C PRO A 59 2.18 2.61 -7.26
N VAL A 60 3.41 2.43 -6.74
CA VAL A 60 4.52 3.39 -6.92
C VAL A 60 4.91 3.47 -8.40
N LEU A 61 5.07 2.32 -9.05
CA LEU A 61 5.38 2.24 -10.48
C LEU A 61 4.27 2.89 -11.32
N PHE A 62 3.00 2.62 -10.98
CA PHE A 62 1.85 3.23 -11.64
C PHE A 62 1.90 4.76 -11.53
N TRP A 63 2.08 5.30 -10.32
CA TRP A 63 2.17 6.74 -10.11
C TRP A 63 3.31 7.37 -10.93
N GLY A 64 4.52 6.81 -10.84
CA GLY A 64 5.70 7.33 -11.52
C GLY A 64 5.56 7.36 -13.05
N GLN A 65 4.87 6.39 -13.64
CA GLN A 65 4.65 6.34 -15.09
C GLN A 65 3.52 7.26 -15.56
N VAL A 66 2.48 7.45 -14.76
CA VAL A 66 1.26 8.16 -15.19
C VAL A 66 1.32 9.65 -14.85
N ASN A 67 1.97 10.05 -13.74
CA ASN A 67 2.01 11.46 -13.32
C ASN A 67 2.64 12.40 -14.37
N ASN A 68 3.60 11.91 -15.15
CA ASN A 68 4.33 12.68 -16.16
C ASN A 68 3.48 13.03 -17.39
N LYS A 69 2.34 12.35 -17.59
CA LYS A 69 1.41 12.61 -18.69
C LYS A 69 0.51 13.83 -18.45
N SER A 70 0.59 14.46 -17.27
CA SER A 70 -0.18 15.66 -16.92
C SER A 70 0.31 16.92 -17.64
N GLY A 71 1.52 16.90 -18.22
CA GLY A 71 2.22 18.10 -18.71
C GLY A 71 2.90 18.89 -17.58
N LEU A 72 2.63 18.54 -16.32
CA LEU A 72 3.31 19.06 -15.14
C LEU A 72 4.31 18.02 -14.65
N ASN A 73 5.61 18.36 -14.66
CA ASN A 73 6.62 17.51 -14.06
C ASN A 73 6.61 17.72 -12.52
N VAL A 74 5.70 17.00 -11.84
CA VAL A 74 5.49 17.09 -10.39
C VAL A 74 6.78 16.81 -9.62
N GLU A 75 7.58 15.84 -10.08
CA GLU A 75 8.86 15.51 -9.46
C GLU A 75 9.84 16.70 -9.49
N ASN A 76 9.97 17.36 -10.64
CA ASN A 76 10.82 18.54 -10.77
C ASN A 76 10.29 19.71 -9.94
N LEU A 77 8.98 19.92 -9.86
CA LEU A 77 8.40 20.98 -9.02
C LEU A 77 8.73 20.77 -7.54
N VAL A 78 8.57 19.55 -7.03
CA VAL A 78 8.93 19.21 -5.64
C VAL A 78 10.43 19.35 -5.42
N ARG A 79 11.27 18.85 -6.33
CA ARG A 79 12.74 19.01 -6.24
C ARG A 79 13.17 20.48 -6.22
N MET A 80 12.56 21.32 -7.07
CA MET A 80 12.82 22.77 -7.07
C MET A 80 12.40 23.43 -5.76
N ALA A 81 11.26 23.01 -5.18
CA ALA A 81 10.81 23.54 -3.91
C ALA A 81 11.73 23.16 -2.74
N VAL A 82 12.17 21.90 -2.66
CA VAL A 82 13.16 21.45 -1.67
C VAL A 82 14.49 22.19 -1.86
N ALA A 83 14.90 22.40 -3.11
CA ALA A 83 16.09 23.18 -3.41
C ALA A 83 15.92 24.67 -3.09
N ALA A 84 14.69 25.21 -3.05
CA ALA A 84 14.41 26.60 -2.73
C ALA A 84 14.55 26.86 -1.22
N GLU A 85 14.18 25.88 -0.39
CA GLU A 85 14.31 25.95 1.07
C GLU A 85 15.76 26.12 1.54
N THR A 86 16.71 25.48 0.85
CA THR A 86 18.15 25.53 1.19
C THR A 86 18.92 26.68 0.53
N SER A 87 18.25 27.48 -0.32
CA SER A 87 18.91 28.56 -1.06
C SER A 87 18.86 29.89 -0.33
N GLU A 88 19.82 30.76 -0.64
CA GLU A 88 19.79 32.18 -0.24
C GLU A 88 18.54 32.88 -0.81
N ASP A 89 18.12 33.98 -0.17
CA ASP A 89 16.85 34.67 -0.48
C ASP A 89 16.68 35.01 -1.97
N SER A 90 17.73 35.52 -2.62
CA SER A 90 17.67 35.85 -4.07
C SER A 90 17.53 34.62 -4.98
N GLY A 91 18.08 33.47 -4.56
CA GLY A 91 17.96 32.20 -5.27
C GLY A 91 16.60 31.54 -5.02
N ARG A 92 16.08 31.68 -3.80
CA ARG A 92 14.75 31.20 -3.39
C ARG A 92 13.64 31.90 -4.17
N GLU A 93 13.66 33.23 -4.26
CA GLU A 93 12.67 34.00 -5.03
C GLU A 93 12.62 33.58 -6.49
N LYS A 94 13.78 33.37 -7.14
CA LYS A 94 13.85 32.90 -8.54
C LYS A 94 13.23 31.51 -8.71
N LYS A 95 13.51 30.58 -7.79
CA LYS A 95 12.96 29.21 -7.82
C LYS A 95 11.46 29.22 -7.59
N VAL A 96 10.98 29.97 -6.60
CA VAL A 96 9.54 30.15 -6.33
C VAL A 96 8.84 30.77 -7.55
N SER A 97 9.41 31.82 -8.15
CA SER A 97 8.87 32.43 -9.37
C SER A 97 8.82 31.44 -10.54
N THR A 98 9.83 30.60 -10.69
CA THR A 98 9.84 29.54 -11.73
C THR A 98 8.73 28.51 -11.48
N ILE A 99 8.52 28.09 -10.21
CA ILE A 99 7.41 27.19 -9.83
C ILE A 99 6.06 27.84 -10.15
N CYS A 100 5.85 29.11 -9.77
CA CYS A 100 4.64 29.86 -10.08
C CYS A 100 4.39 29.93 -11.59
N ALA A 101 5.40 30.25 -12.40
CA ALA A 101 5.28 30.32 -13.85
C ALA A 101 4.88 28.98 -14.48
N HIS A 102 5.42 27.85 -13.97
CA HIS A 102 5.00 26.53 -14.42
C HIS A 102 3.55 26.21 -14.07
N LEU A 103 3.11 26.57 -12.85
CA LEU A 103 1.73 26.36 -12.40
C LEU A 103 0.75 27.24 -13.19
N GLU A 104 1.02 28.53 -13.33
CA GLU A 104 0.21 29.47 -14.12
C GLU A 104 0.15 29.07 -15.60
N GLY A 105 1.28 28.70 -16.19
CA GLY A 105 1.33 28.22 -17.57
C GLY A 105 0.50 26.96 -17.78
N SER A 106 0.40 26.08 -16.78
CA SER A 106 -0.47 24.90 -16.87
C SER A 106 -1.96 25.25 -16.84
N VAL A 107 -2.35 26.26 -16.06
CA VAL A 107 -3.73 26.76 -16.01
C VAL A 107 -4.10 27.42 -17.34
N GLN A 108 -3.21 28.26 -17.89
CA GLN A 108 -3.42 28.90 -19.20
C GLN A 108 -3.56 27.87 -20.33
N LEU A 109 -2.70 26.84 -20.33
CA LEU A 109 -2.79 25.74 -21.29
C LEU A 109 -4.13 25.01 -21.16
N GLN A 110 -4.60 24.76 -19.95
CA GLN A 110 -5.90 24.12 -19.70
C GLN A 110 -7.07 24.97 -20.23
N MET A 111 -7.09 26.27 -19.93
CA MET A 111 -8.10 27.20 -20.44
C MET A 111 -8.13 27.19 -21.98
N SER A 112 -6.97 27.21 -22.63
CA SER A 112 -6.87 27.17 -24.10
C SER A 112 -7.34 25.85 -24.72
N LEU A 113 -7.18 24.73 -24.02
CA LEU A 113 -7.60 23.40 -24.50
C LEU A 113 -9.09 23.12 -24.22
N SER A 114 -9.66 23.76 -23.21
CA SER A 114 -11.07 23.68 -22.86
C SER A 114 -11.95 24.47 -23.84
N ASP A 115 -11.42 25.57 -24.39
CA ASP A 115 -12.12 26.42 -25.36
C ASP A 115 -12.41 25.64 -26.66
N GLY A 116 -13.69 25.32 -26.89
CA GLY A 116 -14.16 24.54 -28.04
C GLY A 116 -14.22 23.02 -27.88
N ALA A 117 -13.95 22.46 -26.69
CA ALA A 117 -14.04 21.03 -26.45
C ALA A 117 -15.50 20.56 -26.23
N SER A 118 -15.90 19.48 -26.91
CA SER A 118 -17.20 18.82 -26.68
C SER A 118 -17.20 18.06 -25.35
N PHE A 119 -18.39 17.87 -24.74
CA PHE A 119 -18.58 17.08 -23.52
C PHE A 119 -17.99 15.67 -23.60
N LEU A 120 -18.04 15.03 -24.78
CA LEU A 120 -17.44 13.71 -25.00
C LEU A 120 -15.90 13.74 -24.92
N THR A 121 -15.29 14.81 -25.41
CA THR A 121 -13.84 15.05 -25.32
C THR A 121 -13.38 15.24 -23.88
N HIS A 122 -14.23 15.85 -23.06
CA HIS A 122 -14.01 16.05 -21.63
C HIS A 122 -13.94 14.72 -20.86
N LEU A 123 -14.87 13.80 -21.16
CA LEU A 123 -14.91 12.47 -20.56
C LEU A 123 -13.72 11.60 -20.99
N THR A 124 -13.36 11.67 -22.28
CA THR A 124 -12.30 10.85 -22.88
C THR A 124 -10.89 11.29 -22.47
N LYS A 125 -10.69 12.57 -22.13
CA LYS A 125 -9.38 13.11 -21.69
C LYS A 125 -9.14 13.07 -20.18
N PHE A 126 -9.95 12.32 -19.42
CA PHE A 126 -9.68 11.96 -18.02
C PHE A 126 -9.27 13.14 -17.11
N GLY A 127 -9.93 14.29 -17.24
CA GLY A 127 -9.69 15.47 -16.41
C GLY A 127 -8.44 16.30 -16.75
N GLN A 128 -7.76 16.02 -17.88
CA GLN A 128 -6.66 16.87 -18.37
C GLN A 128 -7.12 18.29 -18.75
N LEU A 129 -8.39 18.44 -19.15
CA LEU A 129 -8.99 19.71 -19.55
C LEU A 129 -9.50 20.53 -18.35
N ASP A 130 -9.82 19.84 -17.24
CA ASP A 130 -10.34 20.43 -15.99
C ASP A 130 -9.26 20.84 -14.98
N GLY A 131 -8.00 20.52 -15.24
CA GLY A 131 -6.95 20.60 -14.22
C GLY A 131 -7.21 19.69 -13.01
N THR A 132 -7.81 18.52 -13.27
CA THR A 132 -8.06 17.48 -12.25
C THR A 132 -7.28 16.20 -12.52
N TYR A 133 -6.41 16.17 -13.53
CA TYR A 133 -5.72 14.96 -13.96
C TYR A 133 -4.79 14.42 -12.88
N VAL A 134 -3.89 15.25 -12.35
CA VAL A 134 -2.91 14.83 -11.31
C VAL A 134 -3.66 14.34 -10.08
N CYS A 135 -4.70 15.05 -9.65
CA CYS A 135 -5.56 14.68 -8.55
C CYS A 135 -6.28 13.36 -8.79
N ASN A 136 -6.88 13.16 -9.97
CA ASN A 136 -7.57 11.91 -10.34
C ASN A 136 -6.60 10.72 -10.37
N VAL A 137 -5.42 10.89 -10.98
CA VAL A 137 -4.38 9.85 -11.02
C VAL A 137 -3.87 9.53 -9.62
N TYR A 138 -3.69 10.53 -8.76
CA TYR A 138 -3.24 10.32 -7.38
C TYR A 138 -4.31 9.60 -6.55
N LEU A 139 -5.60 9.96 -6.71
CA LEU A 139 -6.72 9.25 -6.10
C LEU A 139 -6.84 7.81 -6.58
N ILE A 140 -6.68 7.56 -7.89
CA ILE A 140 -6.63 6.19 -8.43
C ILE A 140 -5.47 5.42 -7.82
N THR A 141 -4.28 6.05 -7.71
CA THR A 141 -3.12 5.41 -7.09
C THR A 141 -3.44 4.97 -5.66
N LYS A 142 -4.12 5.82 -4.86
CA LYS A 142 -4.60 5.44 -3.52
C LYS A 142 -5.61 4.30 -3.54
N ILE A 143 -6.52 4.27 -4.53
CA ILE A 143 -7.44 3.14 -4.72
C ILE A 143 -6.68 1.86 -5.05
N ILE A 144 -5.66 1.91 -5.91
CA ILE A 144 -4.80 0.76 -6.22
C ILE A 144 -4.08 0.27 -4.95
N TYR A 145 -3.58 1.17 -4.09
CA TYR A 145 -3.02 0.79 -2.78
C TYR A 145 -4.05 0.05 -1.91
N MET A 146 -5.28 0.56 -1.81
CA MET A 146 -6.35 -0.08 -1.03
C MET A 146 -6.73 -1.45 -1.59
N LEU A 147 -6.90 -1.56 -2.91
CA LEU A 147 -7.19 -2.83 -3.59
C LEU A 147 -6.07 -3.83 -3.40
N ASN A 148 -4.80 -3.39 -3.50
CA ASN A 148 -3.65 -4.25 -3.25
C ASN A 148 -3.65 -4.75 -1.80
N LEU A 149 -3.87 -3.88 -0.81
CA LEU A 149 -3.96 -4.29 0.60
C LEU A 149 -5.03 -5.36 0.84
N VAL A 150 -6.24 -5.17 0.29
CA VAL A 150 -7.32 -6.15 0.41
C VAL A 150 -6.93 -7.46 -0.30
N MET A 151 -6.34 -7.39 -1.49
CA MET A 151 -5.90 -8.56 -2.23
C MET A 151 -4.80 -9.33 -1.49
N GLN A 152 -3.80 -8.65 -0.92
CA GLN A 152 -2.74 -9.28 -0.12
C GLN A 152 -3.31 -9.95 1.12
N PHE A 153 -4.23 -9.27 1.83
CA PHE A 153 -4.88 -9.85 3.01
C PHE A 153 -5.66 -11.12 2.68
N LEU A 154 -6.43 -11.12 1.59
CA LEU A 154 -7.16 -12.30 1.12
C LEU A 154 -6.22 -13.42 0.64
N MET A 155 -5.15 -13.06 -0.06
CA MET A 155 -4.13 -14.00 -0.53
C MET A 155 -3.43 -14.69 0.65
N MET A 156 -3.03 -13.93 1.68
CA MET A 156 -2.44 -14.44 2.91
C MET A 156 -3.40 -15.40 3.63
N ASN A 157 -4.68 -15.03 3.79
CA ASN A 157 -5.68 -15.89 4.43
C ASN A 157 -5.87 -17.21 3.67
N ARG A 158 -5.94 -17.13 2.33
CA ARG A 158 -6.06 -18.30 1.47
C ARG A 158 -4.81 -19.19 1.52
N PHE A 159 -3.63 -18.58 1.57
CA PHE A 159 -2.34 -19.26 1.62
C PHE A 159 -2.14 -20.04 2.92
N LEU A 160 -2.54 -19.48 4.06
CA LEU A 160 -2.49 -20.14 5.36
C LEU A 160 -3.55 -21.25 5.53
N GLY A 161 -4.50 -21.37 4.59
CA GLY A 161 -5.57 -22.37 4.65
C GLY A 161 -6.60 -22.10 5.75
N GLN A 162 -6.65 -20.88 6.27
CA GLN A 162 -7.57 -20.49 7.34
C GLN A 162 -8.93 -20.15 6.72
N ASN A 163 -9.97 -20.86 7.15
CA ASN A 163 -11.34 -20.61 6.67
C ASN A 163 -12.02 -19.43 7.39
N ASP A 164 -11.44 -18.97 8.48
CA ASP A 164 -11.94 -17.85 9.28
C ASP A 164 -11.11 -16.59 9.01
N PRO A 165 -11.70 -15.47 8.54
CA PRO A 165 -10.99 -14.21 8.37
C PRO A 165 -10.50 -13.59 9.70
N TYR A 166 -11.03 -14.01 10.84
CA TYR A 166 -10.66 -13.49 12.17
C TYR A 166 -9.59 -14.34 12.87
N TRP A 167 -8.95 -15.28 12.16
CA TRP A 167 -7.95 -16.20 12.72
C TRP A 167 -6.85 -15.47 13.52
N GLY A 168 -6.40 -14.29 13.07
CA GLY A 168 -5.37 -13.52 13.76
C GLY A 168 -5.82 -12.98 15.13
N ALA A 169 -7.10 -12.62 15.26
CA ALA A 169 -7.67 -12.19 16.54
C ALA A 169 -7.81 -13.37 17.52
N HIS A 170 -8.22 -14.54 17.01
CA HIS A 170 -8.31 -15.76 17.81
C HIS A 170 -6.93 -16.21 18.33
N ILE A 171 -5.91 -16.25 17.47
CA ILE A 171 -4.55 -16.59 17.89
C ILE A 171 -4.02 -15.59 18.92
N LEU A 172 -4.27 -14.29 18.74
CA LEU A 172 -3.86 -13.29 19.74
C LEU A 172 -4.55 -13.52 21.09
N SER A 173 -5.86 -13.82 21.08
CA SER A 173 -6.61 -14.14 22.28
C SER A 173 -6.05 -15.38 22.97
N ASP A 174 -5.77 -16.45 22.23
CA ASP A 174 -5.22 -17.71 22.76
C ASP A 174 -3.85 -17.49 23.41
N ILE A 175 -3.01 -16.65 22.81
CA ILE A 175 -1.70 -16.27 23.37
C ILE A 175 -1.85 -15.48 24.67
N LEU A 176 -2.82 -14.55 24.75
CA LEU A 176 -3.06 -13.73 25.94
C LEU A 176 -3.67 -14.54 27.09
N THR A 177 -4.51 -15.53 26.79
CA THR A 177 -5.11 -16.44 27.77
C THR A 177 -4.18 -17.58 28.18
N GLY A 178 -3.09 -17.80 27.42
CA GLY A 178 -2.14 -18.87 27.67
C GLY A 178 -2.64 -20.25 27.22
N THR A 179 -3.52 -20.29 26.23
CA THR A 179 -4.05 -21.55 25.67
C THR A 179 -3.03 -22.14 24.69
N ASP A 180 -2.71 -23.44 24.83
CA ASP A 180 -1.71 -24.08 24.00
C ASP A 180 -2.18 -24.33 22.56
N TRP A 181 -1.24 -24.19 21.61
CA TRP A 181 -1.40 -24.40 20.16
C TRP A 181 -1.88 -25.81 19.79
N GLU A 182 -1.70 -26.78 20.69
CA GLU A 182 -2.03 -28.19 20.51
C GLU A 182 -3.53 -28.43 20.28
N LEU A 183 -4.38 -27.52 20.75
CA LEU A 183 -5.83 -27.63 20.65
C LEU A 183 -6.38 -26.94 19.39
N SER A 184 -5.81 -25.81 18.98
CA SER A 184 -6.32 -25.00 17.87
C SER A 184 -5.88 -25.53 16.50
N GLY A 185 -4.76 -26.26 16.43
CA GLY A 185 -4.19 -26.76 15.15
C GLY A 185 -3.65 -25.65 14.25
N ASN A 186 -3.64 -24.40 14.73
CA ASN A 186 -3.09 -23.25 14.02
C ASN A 186 -1.58 -23.19 14.28
N PHE A 187 -0.79 -23.13 13.20
CA PHE A 187 0.67 -23.09 13.25
C PHE A 187 1.30 -24.13 14.21
N PRO A 188 1.10 -25.44 13.96
CA PRO A 188 1.61 -26.48 14.85
C PRO A 188 3.14 -26.52 14.89
N ARG A 189 3.69 -26.76 16.08
CA ARG A 189 5.15 -26.89 16.30
C ARG A 189 5.65 -28.32 16.13
N ILE A 190 4.72 -29.26 16.09
CA ILE A 190 4.96 -30.69 15.96
C ILE A 190 4.06 -31.21 14.83
N ALA A 191 4.63 -31.99 13.93
CA ALA A 191 3.88 -32.70 12.90
C ALA A 191 4.42 -34.12 12.70
N MET A 192 3.61 -34.92 12.02
CA MET A 192 3.98 -36.27 11.61
C MET A 192 4.51 -36.25 10.18
N CYS A 193 5.53 -37.04 9.93
CA CYS A 193 6.10 -37.27 8.62
C CYS A 193 6.08 -38.77 8.31
N ASP A 194 5.67 -39.10 7.08
CA ASP A 194 5.70 -40.45 6.56
C ASP A 194 6.75 -40.58 5.48
N PHE A 195 7.73 -41.44 5.69
CA PHE A 195 8.70 -41.80 4.66
C PHE A 195 8.68 -43.30 4.39
N GLN A 196 8.92 -43.65 3.12
CA GLN A 196 8.86 -45.03 2.66
C GLN A 196 10.25 -45.49 2.22
N VAL A 197 10.66 -46.64 2.73
CA VAL A 197 11.92 -47.29 2.37
C VAL A 197 11.62 -48.57 1.62
N ARG A 198 12.33 -48.79 0.52
CA ARG A 198 12.24 -50.05 -0.23
C ARG A 198 13.34 -51.00 0.25
N VAL A 199 12.95 -52.12 0.84
CA VAL A 199 13.88 -53.18 1.27
C VAL A 199 13.45 -54.48 0.60
N LEU A 200 14.33 -55.05 -0.24
CA LEU A 200 14.11 -56.35 -0.91
C LEU A 200 12.77 -56.48 -1.67
N GLY A 201 12.31 -55.38 -2.28
CA GLY A 201 11.05 -55.33 -3.04
C GLY A 201 9.79 -55.03 -2.21
N ASN A 202 9.89 -55.04 -0.88
CA ASN A 202 8.81 -54.61 0.02
C ASN A 202 8.93 -53.13 0.37
N LEU A 203 7.81 -52.43 0.32
CA LEU A 203 7.69 -51.03 0.71
C LEU A 203 7.35 -50.98 2.21
N GLN A 204 8.26 -50.46 3.02
CA GLN A 204 8.04 -50.26 4.46
C GLN A 204 7.86 -48.77 4.74
N ARG A 205 6.75 -48.42 5.39
CA ARG A 205 6.43 -47.04 5.79
C ARG A 205 6.85 -46.83 7.24
N TYR A 206 7.54 -45.73 7.50
CA TYR A 206 7.87 -45.26 8.83
C TYR A 206 7.17 -43.91 9.07
N SER A 207 6.50 -43.79 10.22
CA SER A 207 5.95 -42.53 10.70
C SER A 207 6.86 -41.99 11.82
N ILE A 208 7.33 -40.76 11.68
CA ILE A 208 8.14 -40.10 12.71
C ILE A 208 7.56 -38.73 13.07
N GLN A 209 7.86 -38.27 14.28
CA GLN A 209 7.48 -36.96 14.78
C GLN A 209 8.59 -35.95 14.46
N CYS A 210 8.22 -34.82 13.85
CA CYS A 210 9.13 -33.76 13.45
C CYS A 210 8.82 -32.47 14.22
N VAL A 211 9.86 -31.78 14.67
CA VAL A 211 9.75 -30.45 15.29
C VAL A 211 9.88 -29.38 14.21
N LEU A 212 8.85 -28.55 14.04
CA LEU A 212 8.78 -27.49 13.05
C LEU A 212 9.20 -26.14 13.66
N SER A 213 10.49 -25.95 13.90
CA SER A 213 11.01 -24.70 14.49
C SER A 213 10.68 -23.47 13.65
N LEU A 214 10.61 -23.62 12.32
CA LEU A 214 10.26 -22.53 11.40
C LEU A 214 8.83 -22.01 11.60
N ASN A 215 7.92 -22.88 12.04
CA ASN A 215 6.52 -22.51 12.16
C ASN A 215 6.25 -21.57 13.34
N MET A 216 7.07 -21.67 14.40
CA MET A 216 7.03 -20.72 15.51
C MET A 216 7.35 -19.29 15.05
N PHE A 217 8.27 -19.13 14.09
CA PHE A 217 8.58 -17.82 13.52
C PHE A 217 7.46 -17.34 12.58
N ASN A 218 6.96 -18.23 11.72
CA ASN A 218 5.88 -17.92 10.79
C ASN A 218 4.62 -17.45 11.53
N GLU A 219 4.25 -18.11 12.63
CA GLU A 219 3.14 -17.69 13.51
C GLU A 219 3.26 -16.21 13.89
N LYS A 220 4.45 -15.77 14.33
CA LYS A 220 4.66 -14.38 14.79
C LYS A 220 4.70 -13.40 13.63
N ILE A 221 5.32 -13.75 12.50
CA ILE A 221 5.39 -12.91 11.31
C ILE A 221 3.98 -12.68 10.74
N PHE A 222 3.20 -13.74 10.53
CA PHE A 222 1.86 -13.62 9.96
C PHE A 222 0.88 -12.96 10.92
N LEU A 223 1.00 -13.19 12.24
CA LEU A 223 0.21 -12.47 13.22
C LEU A 223 0.50 -10.95 13.19
N PHE A 224 1.77 -10.56 13.07
CA PHE A 224 2.14 -9.16 12.88
C PHE A 224 1.57 -8.59 11.57
N LEU A 225 1.76 -9.29 10.45
CA LEU A 225 1.25 -8.85 9.13
C LEU A 225 -0.26 -8.70 9.10
N TYR A 226 -1.00 -9.58 9.79
CA TYR A 226 -2.46 -9.52 9.91
C TYR A 226 -2.94 -8.18 10.48
N PHE A 227 -2.43 -7.78 11.66
CA PHE A 227 -2.79 -6.50 12.27
C PHE A 227 -2.22 -5.31 11.49
N TRP A 228 -1.02 -5.47 10.92
CA TRP A 228 -0.38 -4.43 10.12
C TRP A 228 -1.19 -4.08 8.88
N PHE A 229 -1.69 -5.07 8.12
CA PHE A 229 -2.52 -4.83 6.95
C PHE A 229 -3.83 -4.12 7.29
N ILE A 230 -4.48 -4.50 8.40
CA ILE A 230 -5.70 -3.82 8.88
C ILE A 230 -5.39 -2.35 9.22
N LEU A 231 -4.31 -2.09 9.97
CA LEU A 231 -3.91 -0.74 10.35
C LEU A 231 -3.57 0.12 9.12
N VAL A 232 -2.78 -0.40 8.18
CA VAL A 232 -2.40 0.32 6.96
C VAL A 232 -3.62 0.56 6.07
N LEU A 233 -4.58 -0.38 6.00
CA LEU A 233 -5.84 -0.19 5.27
C LEU A 233 -6.64 0.98 5.85
N ILE A 234 -6.79 1.06 7.17
CA ILE A 234 -7.51 2.15 7.85
C ILE A 234 -6.82 3.50 7.57
N LEU A 235 -5.51 3.58 7.78
CA LEU A 235 -4.75 4.82 7.54
C LEU A 235 -4.80 5.28 6.08
N THR A 236 -4.64 4.35 5.14
CA THR A 236 -4.72 4.64 3.69
C THR A 236 -6.11 5.12 3.29
N THR A 237 -7.16 4.52 3.89
CA THR A 237 -8.55 4.92 3.63
C THR A 237 -8.84 6.33 4.16
N ILE A 238 -8.41 6.64 5.39
CA ILE A 238 -8.55 7.97 5.99
C ILE A 238 -7.84 9.02 5.13
N ASP A 239 -6.60 8.74 4.72
CA ASP A 239 -5.81 9.64 3.88
C ASP A 239 -6.44 9.86 2.49
N ALA A 240 -6.97 8.79 1.87
CA ALA A 240 -7.70 8.90 0.61
C ALA A 240 -8.99 9.74 0.73
N ILE A 241 -9.75 9.54 1.81
CA ILE A 241 -10.95 10.33 2.11
C ILE A 241 -10.58 11.80 2.35
N HIS A 242 -9.54 12.07 3.12
CA HIS A 242 -9.08 13.44 3.39
C HIS A 242 -8.65 14.15 2.11
N LEU A 243 -7.91 13.48 1.22
CA LEU A 243 -7.55 14.01 -0.08
C LEU A 243 -8.78 14.27 -0.96
N ALA A 244 -9.71 13.33 -1.04
CA ALA A 244 -10.93 13.49 -1.81
C ALA A 244 -11.78 14.66 -1.28
N TYR A 245 -11.90 14.78 0.04
CA TYR A 245 -12.66 15.84 0.70
C TYR A 245 -12.05 17.22 0.43
N SER A 246 -10.72 17.36 0.60
CA SER A 246 -10.02 18.64 0.39
C SER A 246 -9.99 19.11 -1.06
N THR A 247 -9.99 18.18 -2.03
CA THR A 247 -9.87 18.50 -3.46
C THR A 247 -11.22 18.56 -4.21
N ARG A 248 -12.25 17.83 -3.77
CA ARG A 248 -13.56 17.81 -4.44
C ARG A 248 -14.51 18.89 -3.93
N LEU A 249 -14.40 19.27 -2.67
CA LEU A 249 -15.32 20.25 -2.07
C LEU A 249 -14.80 21.66 -2.26
N SER A 250 -15.49 22.49 -3.05
CA SER A 250 -15.07 23.88 -3.32
C SER A 250 -14.89 24.71 -2.04
N SER A 251 -15.74 24.51 -1.03
CA SER A 251 -15.61 25.18 0.26
C SER A 251 -14.28 24.89 0.96
N GLN A 252 -13.76 23.66 0.81
CA GLN A 252 -12.48 23.29 1.41
C GLN A 252 -11.28 23.77 0.61
N LYS A 253 -11.41 23.87 -0.72
CA LYS A 253 -10.41 24.56 -1.55
C LYS A 253 -10.21 26.00 -1.10
N GLN A 254 -11.32 26.73 -0.91
CA GLN A 254 -11.28 28.10 -0.44
C GLN A 254 -10.69 28.19 0.97
N HIS A 255 -11.05 27.27 1.87
CA HIS A 255 -10.48 27.21 3.21
C HIS A 255 -8.95 26.99 3.18
N PHE A 256 -8.47 26.10 2.30
CA PHE A 256 -7.05 25.87 2.11
C PHE A 256 -6.32 27.13 1.64
N VAL A 257 -6.84 27.83 0.63
CA VAL A 257 -6.24 29.08 0.12
C VAL A 257 -6.26 30.19 1.17
N ARG A 258 -7.39 30.37 1.87
CA ARG A 258 -7.55 31.37 2.95
C ARG A 258 -6.64 31.12 4.15
N LYS A 259 -6.13 29.91 4.34
CA LYS A 259 -5.11 29.62 5.37
C LYS A 259 -3.78 30.31 5.08
N PHE A 260 -3.43 30.49 3.80
CA PHE A 260 -2.14 31.04 3.37
C PHE A 260 -2.22 32.50 2.93
N ILE A 261 -3.38 32.95 2.44
CA ILE A 261 -3.63 34.33 2.02
C ILE A 261 -4.57 35.01 3.02
N LYS A 262 -4.13 36.11 3.61
CA LYS A 262 -4.99 37.01 4.40
C LYS A 262 -5.58 38.07 3.46
N SER A 263 -6.87 37.97 3.17
CA SER A 263 -7.60 38.95 2.36
C SER A 263 -8.17 40.08 3.20
N THR A 264 -8.25 41.28 2.63
CA THR A 264 -9.04 42.39 3.18
C THR A 264 -10.51 42.25 2.75
N SER A 265 -11.47 42.81 3.50
CA SER A 265 -12.91 42.70 3.19
C SER A 265 -13.30 43.15 1.78
N ASN A 266 -12.53 44.06 1.17
CA ASN A 266 -12.77 44.54 -0.20
C ASN A 266 -12.24 43.60 -1.30
N GLU A 267 -11.44 42.58 -0.95
CA GLU A 267 -10.80 41.64 -1.88
C GLU A 267 -11.44 40.24 -1.81
N GLU A 268 -12.49 40.04 -1.02
CA GLU A 268 -13.11 38.72 -0.83
C GLU A 268 -13.74 38.16 -2.11
N GLU A 269 -14.38 39.00 -2.93
CA GLU A 269 -14.97 38.60 -4.21
C GLU A 269 -13.87 38.23 -5.22
N LEU A 270 -12.81 39.03 -5.31
CA LEU A 270 -11.63 38.74 -6.14
C LEU A 270 -10.94 37.43 -5.71
N LEU A 271 -10.90 37.15 -4.41
CA LEU A 271 -10.31 35.92 -3.88
C LEU A 271 -11.17 34.70 -4.22
N ASP A 272 -12.50 34.83 -4.22
CA ASP A 272 -13.41 33.77 -4.61
C ASP A 272 -13.25 33.40 -6.09
N ASP A 273 -13.11 34.41 -6.96
CA ASP A 273 -12.79 34.24 -8.38
C ASP A 273 -11.44 33.55 -8.58
N PHE A 274 -10.40 33.97 -7.86
CA PHE A 274 -9.08 33.32 -7.91
C PHE A 274 -9.14 31.84 -7.50
N CYS A 275 -9.86 31.53 -6.42
CA CYS A 275 -10.05 30.15 -5.96
C CYS A 275 -10.79 29.29 -6.98
N THR A 276 -11.69 29.88 -7.76
CA THR A 276 -12.55 29.17 -8.72
C THR A 276 -11.88 28.98 -10.08
N TYR A 277 -11.20 30.01 -10.59
CA TYR A 277 -10.67 30.02 -11.96
C TYR A 277 -9.17 29.70 -12.05
N GLN A 278 -8.39 30.00 -11.01
CA GLN A 278 -6.93 29.84 -11.06
C GLN A 278 -6.41 28.68 -10.21
N VAL A 279 -7.09 28.35 -9.12
CA VAL A 279 -6.67 27.26 -8.22
C VAL A 279 -7.36 25.95 -8.58
N ASN A 280 -6.72 25.20 -9.47
CA ASN A 280 -7.22 23.88 -9.87
C ASN A 280 -6.93 22.80 -8.80
N PRO A 281 -7.73 21.72 -8.71
CA PRO A 281 -7.48 20.63 -7.76
C PRO A 281 -6.07 20.04 -7.85
N ASP A 282 -5.50 19.94 -9.05
CA ASP A 282 -4.12 19.49 -9.26
C ASP A 282 -3.11 20.37 -8.51
N MET A 283 -3.32 21.68 -8.50
CA MET A 283 -2.46 22.63 -7.80
C MET A 283 -2.51 22.43 -6.29
N ILE A 284 -3.69 22.15 -5.72
CA ILE A 284 -3.84 21.86 -4.28
C ILE A 284 -3.05 20.61 -3.91
N VAL A 285 -3.11 19.55 -4.75
CA VAL A 285 -2.33 18.33 -4.53
C VAL A 285 -0.83 18.62 -4.59
N ILE A 286 -0.38 19.39 -5.58
CA ILE A 286 1.04 19.75 -5.74
C ILE A 286 1.53 20.62 -4.58
N LEU A 287 0.75 21.60 -4.14
CA LEU A 287 1.09 22.47 -3.00
C LEU A 287 1.17 21.68 -1.69
N ASN A 288 0.31 20.67 -1.50
CA ASN A 288 0.40 19.75 -0.37
C ASN A 288 1.66 18.86 -0.46
N MET A 289 2.02 18.38 -1.65
CA MET A 289 3.27 17.62 -1.86
C MET A 289 4.51 18.49 -1.58
N ILE A 290 4.52 19.73 -2.06
CA ILE A 290 5.59 20.69 -1.77
C ILE A 290 5.68 20.94 -0.26
N GLY A 291 4.55 21.16 0.41
CA GLY A 291 4.50 21.42 1.85
C GLY A 291 5.00 20.24 2.68
N ALA A 292 4.75 19.01 2.22
CA ALA A 292 5.19 17.79 2.88
C ALA A 292 6.68 17.48 2.69
N HIS A 293 7.29 17.88 1.57
CA HIS A 293 8.69 17.57 1.25
C HIS A 293 9.69 18.69 1.55
N ALA A 294 9.27 19.94 1.41
CA ALA A 294 10.08 21.11 1.76
C ALA A 294 9.55 21.69 3.07
N ASN A 295 8.65 22.68 2.98
CA ASN A 295 7.96 23.24 4.12
C ASN A 295 6.68 23.95 3.64
N ASN A 296 5.68 24.06 4.52
CA ASN A 296 4.44 24.79 4.25
C ASN A 296 4.68 26.28 3.94
N VAL A 297 5.82 26.84 4.35
CA VAL A 297 6.23 28.22 4.03
C VAL A 297 6.44 28.40 2.52
N ILE A 298 7.11 27.46 1.85
CA ILE A 298 7.33 27.54 0.39
C ILE A 298 6.00 27.45 -0.36
N SER A 299 5.09 26.56 0.06
CA SER A 299 3.75 26.50 -0.52
C SER A 299 2.98 27.80 -0.33
N SER A 300 3.13 28.46 0.83
CA SER A 300 2.55 29.77 1.11
C SER A 300 3.14 30.86 0.20
N GLU A 301 4.45 30.88 0.00
CA GLU A 301 5.15 31.86 -0.85
C GLU A 301 4.73 31.71 -2.32
N VAL A 302 4.65 30.48 -2.82
CA VAL A 302 4.16 30.17 -4.17
C VAL A 302 2.72 30.69 -4.34
N LEU A 303 1.83 30.39 -3.40
CA LEU A 303 0.43 30.80 -3.50
C LEU A 303 0.26 32.32 -3.37
N GLN A 304 1.03 32.98 -2.50
CA GLN A 304 1.03 34.43 -2.37
C GLN A 304 1.58 35.13 -3.62
N GLN A 305 2.60 34.57 -4.26
CA GLN A 305 3.13 35.11 -5.50
C GLN A 305 2.12 34.99 -6.64
N MET A 306 1.42 33.86 -6.75
CA MET A 306 0.34 33.68 -7.72
C MET A 306 -0.82 34.66 -7.49
N TRP A 307 -1.18 34.91 -6.23
CA TRP A 307 -2.19 35.91 -5.88
C TRP A 307 -1.76 37.34 -6.28
N LYS A 308 -0.48 37.69 -6.05
CA LYS A 308 0.07 38.99 -6.50
C LYS A 308 0.06 39.14 -8.02
N ASN A 309 0.26 38.05 -8.77
CA ASN A 309 0.23 38.06 -10.23
C ASN A 309 -1.20 38.14 -10.78
N TYR A 310 -2.20 37.66 -10.03
CA TYR A 310 -3.61 37.72 -10.42
C TYR A 310 -4.24 39.10 -10.21
N LYS A 311 -3.86 39.78 -9.13
CA LYS A 311 -4.32 41.12 -8.77
C LYS A 311 -3.78 42.20 -9.72
#